data_AF-A0A954TWB2-F1
#
_entry.id   AF-A0A954TWB2-F1
#
_cell.length_a   1.000
_cell.length_b   1.000
_cell.length_c   1.000
_cell.angle_alpha   90.00
_cell.angle_beta   90.00
_cell.angle_gamma   90.00
#
_symmetry.space_group_name_H-M   'P 1'
#
loop_
_entity.id
_entity.type
_entity.pdbx_description
1 polymer ?
#
loop_
_entity_poly.entity_id
_entity_poly.type
_entity_poly.pdbx_seq_one_letter_code
_entity_poly.pdbx_strand_id
1 'polypeptide(L)'
;MTKTCGCLGYVLIGSLLCSVAGAETKYKTADEAFGVGAVFYNSRNFEASREPFEAALKMAPDDKFRLKVYEALIPSYRLLPDSDKMIEACEFIIEKSDRPAQQSLTRTALIGFAYQRGKIDDLIGEQEKRLKKDEKDRMALYILSEVYARAKPDPKKAIEYTNRLSKVDGKGDAPVDVLQSGNLARQYTSAKQYKEAAELYEKIAPLDDKLAAWHWKEAAQSWLKLGDKKRALAAAKKSHESEPEARNDQLAHFWHRGLGDVLLATGEAKLAVGHFEKAIELTKIEGYVKSTKESLTEAREKAGL
;
A
#
# COMPACT_ATOMS: atom_id res chain seq x y z
N MET A 1 22.71 -45.35 -70.92
CA MET A 1 22.24 -45.20 -72.31
C MET A 1 20.86 -44.55 -72.21
N THR A 2 20.54 -43.32 -72.60
CA THR A 2 20.97 -42.34 -73.62
C THR A 2 20.40 -40.98 -73.16
N LYS A 3 21.16 -39.86 -73.05
CA LYS A 3 21.23 -38.71 -74.00
C LYS A 3 19.88 -38.36 -74.68
N THR A 4 19.36 -37.13 -74.84
CA THR A 4 19.78 -35.70 -74.72
C THR A 4 18.52 -34.87 -75.07
N CYS A 5 18.27 -33.69 -74.47
CA CYS A 5 18.22 -32.32 -75.06
C CYS A 5 17.12 -31.57 -74.27
N GLY A 6 17.20 -30.32 -73.80
CA GLY A 6 17.91 -29.14 -74.28
C GLY A 6 16.89 -28.14 -74.83
N CYS A 7 16.48 -27.12 -74.04
CA CYS A 7 16.03 -25.83 -74.57
C CYS A 7 15.97 -24.74 -73.48
N LEU A 8 16.54 -23.59 -73.83
CA LEU A 8 16.64 -22.33 -73.10
C LEU A 8 15.27 -21.65 -72.90
N GLY A 9 15.17 -20.76 -71.91
CA GLY A 9 14.21 -19.65 -71.98
C GLY A 9 13.96 -18.88 -70.69
N TYR A 10 14.65 -17.73 -70.57
CA TYR A 10 14.28 -16.52 -69.82
C TYR A 10 14.29 -16.52 -68.28
N VAL A 11 15.36 -15.89 -67.77
CA VAL A 11 15.44 -15.20 -66.49
C VAL A 11 14.57 -13.94 -66.55
N LEU A 12 13.51 -13.89 -65.74
CA LEU A 12 12.77 -12.66 -65.42
C LEU A 12 13.06 -12.32 -63.96
N ILE A 13 14.02 -11.41 -63.77
CA ILE A 13 14.27 -10.75 -62.49
C ILE A 13 13.14 -9.73 -62.30
N GLY A 14 12.05 -10.20 -61.70
CA GLY A 14 10.99 -9.35 -61.18
C GLY A 14 11.38 -8.86 -59.80
N SER A 15 11.87 -7.63 -59.72
CA SER A 15 12.06 -6.86 -58.50
C SER A 15 10.75 -6.78 -57.71
N LEU A 16 10.61 -7.60 -56.67
CA LEU A 16 9.59 -7.41 -55.64
C LEU A 16 10.02 -6.21 -54.79
N LEU A 17 9.59 -5.02 -55.23
CA LEU A 17 9.59 -3.84 -54.39
C LEU A 17 8.73 -4.13 -53.16
N CYS A 18 9.35 -4.04 -51.98
CA CYS A 18 8.68 -3.93 -50.71
C CYS A 18 7.66 -2.78 -50.75
N SER A 19 6.40 -3.11 -50.97
CA SER A 19 5.30 -2.27 -50.50
C SER A 19 4.95 -2.73 -49.09
N VAL A 20 5.62 -2.14 -48.09
CA VAL A 20 5.11 -2.14 -46.73
C VAL A 20 3.88 -1.24 -46.76
N ALA A 21 2.74 -1.80 -47.15
CA ALA A 21 1.46 -1.13 -47.03
C ALA A 21 1.24 -0.85 -45.54
N GLY A 22 1.38 0.42 -45.16
CA GLY A 22 0.98 0.88 -43.84
C GLY A 22 -0.48 0.50 -43.64
N ALA A 23 -0.77 -0.25 -42.59
CA ALA A 23 -2.14 -0.40 -42.13
C ALA A 23 -2.68 1.00 -41.86
N GLU A 24 -3.63 1.48 -42.67
CA GLU A 24 -4.37 2.70 -42.36
C GLU A 24 -4.95 2.53 -40.96
N THR A 25 -4.45 3.33 -40.02
CA THR A 25 -4.98 3.35 -38.67
C THR A 25 -6.41 3.87 -38.74
N LYS A 26 -7.35 3.16 -38.12
CA LYS A 26 -8.78 3.54 -37.99
C LYS A 26 -8.99 5.00 -37.53
N TYR A 27 -7.97 5.59 -36.91
CA TYR A 27 -7.89 6.96 -36.46
C TYR A 27 -6.71 7.66 -37.13
N LYS A 28 -6.88 8.93 -37.50
CA LYS A 28 -5.84 9.72 -38.17
C LYS A 28 -4.90 10.40 -37.18
N THR A 29 -5.34 10.63 -35.95
CA THR A 29 -4.56 11.32 -34.91
C THR A 29 -4.78 10.70 -33.53
N ALA A 30 -3.83 10.96 -32.61
CA ALA A 30 -3.94 10.55 -31.22
C ALA A 30 -5.17 11.18 -30.53
N ASP A 31 -5.45 12.46 -30.78
CA ASP A 31 -6.60 13.17 -30.21
C ASP A 31 -7.94 12.62 -30.72
N GLU A 32 -8.03 12.27 -32.00
CA GLU A 32 -9.22 11.63 -32.57
C GLU A 32 -9.50 10.28 -31.89
N ALA A 33 -8.48 9.43 -31.80
CA ALA A 33 -8.59 8.14 -31.15
C ALA A 33 -8.98 8.29 -29.66
N PHE A 34 -8.37 9.26 -28.96
CA PHE A 34 -8.70 9.57 -27.58
C PHE A 34 -10.15 10.06 -27.43
N GLY A 35 -10.59 10.95 -28.31
CA GLY A 35 -11.96 11.48 -28.32
C GLY A 35 -13.00 10.37 -28.45
N VAL A 36 -12.79 9.44 -29.38
CA VAL A 36 -13.67 8.28 -29.56
C VAL A 36 -13.66 7.38 -28.32
N GLY A 37 -12.49 7.11 -27.74
CA GLY A 37 -12.39 6.34 -26.49
C GLY A 37 -13.13 7.01 -25.34
N ALA A 38 -13.02 8.34 -25.22
CA ALA A 38 -13.68 9.13 -24.18
C ALA A 38 -15.21 9.07 -24.26
N VAL A 39 -15.79 8.99 -25.47
CA VAL A 39 -17.24 8.79 -25.63
C VAL A 39 -17.69 7.47 -24.99
N PHE A 40 -17.02 6.36 -25.32
CA PHE A 40 -17.33 5.06 -24.72
C PHE A 40 -17.09 5.04 -23.21
N TYR A 41 -15.98 5.65 -22.76
CA TYR A 41 -15.64 5.77 -21.34
C TYR A 41 -16.72 6.51 -20.54
N ASN A 42 -17.20 7.65 -21.06
CA ASN A 42 -18.23 8.45 -20.42
C ASN A 42 -19.58 7.71 -20.34
N SER A 43 -19.85 6.85 -21.32
CA SER A 43 -21.00 5.92 -21.30
C SER A 43 -20.77 4.67 -20.44
N ARG A 44 -19.66 4.59 -19.68
CA ARG A 44 -19.23 3.44 -18.85
C ARG A 44 -19.03 2.14 -19.64
N ASN A 45 -18.88 2.22 -20.96
CA ASN A 45 -18.52 1.09 -21.81
C ASN A 45 -17.00 0.97 -21.90
N PHE A 46 -16.40 0.50 -20.80
CA PHE A 46 -14.94 0.45 -20.68
C PHE A 46 -14.29 -0.52 -21.66
N GLU A 47 -14.97 -1.62 -22.00
CA GLU A 47 -14.47 -2.57 -22.99
C GLU A 47 -14.35 -1.93 -24.38
N ALA A 48 -15.39 -1.23 -24.85
CA ALA A 48 -15.37 -0.54 -26.13
C ALA A 48 -14.41 0.66 -26.14
N SER A 49 -14.15 1.30 -24.99
CA SER A 49 -13.19 2.40 -24.89
C SER A 49 -11.73 1.97 -25.10
N ARG A 50 -11.41 0.68 -24.93
CA ARG A 50 -10.04 0.17 -24.91
C ARG A 50 -9.32 0.37 -26.25
N GLU A 51 -9.90 -0.08 -27.34
CA GLU A 51 -9.24 -0.03 -28.66
C GLU A 51 -8.91 1.41 -29.12
N PRO A 52 -9.83 2.38 -29.05
CA PRO A 52 -9.51 3.77 -29.36
C PRO A 52 -8.41 4.35 -28.45
N PHE A 53 -8.45 4.07 -27.14
CA PHE A 53 -7.40 4.55 -26.25
C PHE A 53 -6.04 3.87 -26.50
N GLU A 54 -6.00 2.59 -26.83
CA GLU A 54 -4.75 1.91 -27.22
C GLU A 54 -4.18 2.49 -28.52
N ALA A 55 -5.03 2.85 -29.47
CA ALA A 55 -4.61 3.56 -30.68
C ALA A 55 -4.06 4.96 -30.35
N ALA A 56 -4.74 5.70 -29.47
CA ALA A 56 -4.27 7.00 -28.97
C ALA A 56 -2.91 6.89 -28.28
N LEU A 57 -2.70 5.85 -27.46
CA LEU A 57 -1.45 5.58 -26.76
C LEU A 57 -0.29 5.32 -27.73
N LYS A 58 -0.52 4.58 -28.82
CA LYS A 58 0.49 4.30 -29.86
C LYS A 58 0.91 5.55 -30.63
N MET A 59 -0.02 6.48 -30.82
CA MET A 59 0.21 7.75 -31.55
C MET A 59 0.59 8.90 -30.61
N ALA A 60 0.77 8.65 -29.32
CA ALA A 60 0.94 9.69 -28.32
C ALA A 60 2.19 10.55 -28.61
N PRO A 61 2.07 11.89 -28.66
CA PRO A 61 3.18 12.77 -29.00
C PRO A 61 4.20 12.95 -27.87
N ASP A 62 3.78 12.77 -26.61
CA ASP A 62 4.60 12.98 -25.42
C ASP A 62 4.09 12.18 -24.21
N ASP A 63 4.89 12.16 -23.14
CA ASP A 63 4.56 11.44 -21.90
C ASP A 63 3.34 12.04 -21.18
N LYS A 64 3.03 13.33 -21.37
CA LYS A 64 1.85 13.96 -20.76
C LYS A 64 0.57 13.43 -21.39
N PHE A 65 0.57 13.26 -22.70
CA PHE A 65 -0.53 12.64 -23.42
C PHE A 65 -0.61 11.15 -23.06
N ARG A 66 0.51 10.42 -23.03
CA ARG A 66 0.52 9.00 -22.59
C ARG A 66 -0.05 8.84 -21.19
N LEU A 67 0.31 9.71 -20.24
CA LEU A 67 -0.21 9.73 -18.88
C LEU A 67 -1.74 9.86 -18.89
N LYS A 68 -2.26 10.85 -19.62
CA LYS A 68 -3.71 11.05 -19.81
C LYS A 68 -4.40 9.82 -20.41
N VAL A 69 -3.78 9.15 -21.38
CA VAL A 69 -4.35 7.93 -21.99
C VAL A 69 -4.33 6.75 -21.02
N TYR A 70 -3.21 6.50 -20.33
CA TYR A 70 -3.14 5.42 -19.34
C TYR A 70 -4.13 5.62 -18.20
N GLU A 71 -4.32 6.85 -17.71
CA GLU A 71 -5.36 7.19 -16.72
C GLU A 71 -6.75 6.73 -17.19
N ALA A 72 -7.08 6.97 -18.46
CA ALA A 72 -8.35 6.57 -19.06
C ALA A 72 -8.45 5.05 -19.33
N LEU A 73 -7.31 4.38 -19.57
CA LEU A 73 -7.25 2.94 -19.83
C LEU A 73 -7.43 2.09 -18.57
N ILE A 74 -7.13 2.60 -17.36
CA ILE A 74 -7.17 1.82 -16.11
C ILE A 74 -8.46 1.00 -15.94
N PRO A 75 -9.68 1.57 -16.09
CA PRO A 75 -10.90 0.78 -15.94
C PRO A 75 -11.04 -0.33 -16.99
N SER A 76 -10.61 -0.07 -18.23
CA SER A 76 -10.65 -1.05 -19.32
C SER A 76 -9.64 -2.18 -19.13
N TYR A 77 -8.43 -1.87 -18.66
CA TYR A 77 -7.37 -2.85 -18.40
C TYR A 77 -7.67 -3.71 -17.19
N ARG A 78 -8.36 -3.18 -16.18
CA ARG A 78 -8.81 -3.97 -15.03
C ARG A 78 -9.73 -5.14 -15.40
N LEU A 79 -10.46 -5.02 -16.51
CA LEU A 79 -11.38 -6.06 -17.02
C LEU A 79 -10.68 -7.17 -17.81
N LEU A 80 -9.41 -6.99 -18.19
CA LEU A 80 -8.69 -8.00 -18.93
C LEU A 80 -8.43 -9.26 -18.07
N PRO A 81 -8.37 -10.45 -18.70
CA PRO A 81 -7.86 -11.65 -18.02
C PRO A 81 -6.37 -11.49 -17.66
N ASP A 82 -5.61 -10.93 -18.60
CA ASP A 82 -4.20 -10.62 -18.45
C ASP A 82 -3.95 -9.37 -17.59
N SER A 83 -2.86 -9.37 -16.82
CA SER A 83 -2.54 -8.32 -15.85
C SER A 83 -1.49 -7.32 -16.32
N ASP A 84 -0.75 -7.64 -17.39
CA ASP A 84 0.48 -6.93 -17.74
C ASP A 84 0.19 -5.48 -18.12
N LYS A 85 -0.84 -5.25 -18.94
CA LYS A 85 -1.26 -3.91 -19.37
C LYS A 85 -1.72 -3.02 -18.21
N MET A 86 -2.41 -3.60 -17.22
CA MET A 86 -2.85 -2.85 -16.03
C MET A 86 -1.64 -2.47 -15.16
N ILE A 87 -0.68 -3.39 -14.99
CA ILE A 87 0.55 -3.14 -14.24
C ILE A 87 1.37 -2.04 -14.92
N GLU A 88 1.64 -2.18 -16.23
CA GLU A 88 2.37 -1.20 -17.03
C GLU A 88 1.75 0.20 -16.94
N ALA A 89 0.42 0.31 -17.11
CA ALA A 89 -0.28 1.58 -17.01
C ALA A 89 -0.14 2.22 -15.62
N CYS A 90 -0.28 1.42 -14.55
CA CYS A 90 -0.10 1.90 -13.20
C CYS A 90 1.33 2.38 -12.93
N GLU A 91 2.34 1.60 -13.31
CA GLU A 91 3.75 1.97 -13.13
C GLU A 91 4.06 3.27 -13.86
N PHE A 92 3.63 3.41 -15.12
CA PHE A 92 3.81 4.63 -15.89
C PHE A 92 3.16 5.84 -15.19
N ILE A 93 1.92 5.70 -14.70
CA ILE A 93 1.24 6.78 -13.96
C ILE A 93 2.00 7.15 -12.69
N ILE A 94 2.52 6.16 -11.95
CA ILE A 94 3.25 6.40 -10.69
C ILE A 94 4.54 7.18 -10.96
N GLU A 95 5.25 6.87 -12.05
CA GLU A 95 6.51 7.51 -12.41
C GLU A 95 6.34 8.90 -13.01
N LYS A 96 5.33 9.08 -13.87
CA LYS A 96 5.20 10.28 -14.70
C LYS A 96 4.22 11.31 -14.16
N SER A 97 3.37 10.95 -13.20
CA SER A 97 2.49 11.90 -12.54
C SER A 97 3.29 12.87 -11.66
N ASP A 98 2.96 14.15 -11.74
CA ASP A 98 3.43 15.21 -10.86
C ASP A 98 2.54 15.40 -9.61
N ARG A 99 1.44 14.64 -9.51
CA ARG A 99 0.44 14.75 -8.43
C ARG A 99 0.69 13.67 -7.36
N PRO A 100 1.18 14.02 -6.15
CA PRO A 100 1.49 13.03 -5.12
C PRO A 100 0.28 12.16 -4.71
N ALA A 101 -0.90 12.76 -4.65
CA ALA A 101 -2.14 12.05 -4.35
C ALA A 101 -2.46 10.97 -5.39
N GLN A 102 -2.27 11.29 -6.68
CA GLN A 102 -2.50 10.32 -7.75
C GLN A 102 -1.50 9.18 -7.67
N GLN A 103 -0.21 9.48 -7.54
CA GLN A 103 0.82 8.45 -7.39
C GLN A 103 0.49 7.51 -6.22
N SER A 104 0.03 8.05 -5.09
CA SER A 104 -0.37 7.26 -3.92
C SER A 104 -1.57 6.36 -4.20
N LEU A 105 -2.62 6.88 -4.82
CA LEU A 105 -3.82 6.10 -5.14
C LEU A 105 -3.52 5.01 -6.17
N THR A 106 -2.72 5.32 -7.19
CA THR A 106 -2.33 4.35 -8.22
C THR A 106 -1.45 3.24 -7.64
N ARG A 107 -0.50 3.54 -6.74
CA ARG A 107 0.27 2.50 -6.02
C ARG A 107 -0.63 1.54 -5.25
N THR A 108 -1.59 2.07 -4.49
CA THR A 108 -2.56 1.24 -3.75
C THR A 108 -3.39 0.38 -4.71
N ALA A 109 -3.83 0.95 -5.83
CA ALA A 109 -4.60 0.24 -6.84
C ALA A 109 -3.80 -0.88 -7.52
N LEU A 110 -2.51 -0.64 -7.82
CA LEU A 110 -1.59 -1.64 -8.38
C LEU A 110 -1.41 -2.82 -7.42
N ILE A 111 -1.06 -2.54 -6.16
CA ILE A 111 -0.83 -3.58 -5.14
C ILE A 111 -2.13 -4.39 -4.91
N GLY A 112 -3.26 -3.71 -4.76
CA GLY A 112 -4.56 -4.37 -4.58
C GLY A 112 -4.94 -5.24 -5.78
N PHE A 113 -4.72 -4.75 -7.00
CA PHE A 113 -4.99 -5.51 -8.22
C PHE A 113 -4.08 -6.75 -8.33
N ALA A 114 -2.77 -6.59 -8.12
CA ALA A 114 -1.82 -7.70 -8.15
C ALA A 114 -2.16 -8.77 -7.10
N TYR A 115 -2.53 -8.36 -5.88
CA TYR A 115 -2.98 -9.28 -4.85
C TYR A 115 -4.25 -10.05 -5.27
N GLN A 116 -5.28 -9.35 -5.76
CA GLN A 116 -6.53 -9.97 -6.22
C GLN A 116 -6.34 -10.96 -7.38
N ARG A 117 -5.35 -10.72 -8.23
CA ARG A 117 -5.04 -11.58 -9.39
C ARG A 117 -4.05 -12.70 -9.07
N GLY A 118 -3.59 -12.83 -7.82
CA GLY A 118 -2.57 -13.82 -7.44
C GLY A 118 -1.19 -13.51 -8.04
N LYS A 119 -0.95 -12.26 -8.43
CA LYS A 119 0.25 -11.74 -9.11
C LYS A 119 1.19 -10.96 -8.18
N ILE A 120 0.96 -11.03 -6.87
CA ILE A 120 1.76 -10.27 -5.90
C ILE A 120 3.24 -10.67 -5.92
N ASP A 121 3.53 -11.96 -6.15
CA ASP A 121 4.91 -12.46 -6.20
C ASP A 121 5.63 -12.05 -7.48
N ASP A 122 4.93 -12.02 -8.62
CA ASP A 122 5.45 -11.50 -9.88
C ASP A 122 5.80 -10.00 -9.73
N LEU A 123 4.89 -9.22 -9.13
CA LEU A 123 5.13 -7.79 -8.85
C LEU A 123 6.36 -7.60 -7.95
N ILE A 124 6.49 -8.38 -6.87
CA ILE A 124 7.67 -8.33 -6.00
C ILE A 124 8.94 -8.63 -6.79
N GLY A 125 8.94 -9.70 -7.59
CA GLY A 125 10.10 -10.10 -8.39
C GLY A 125 10.55 -9.01 -9.37
N GLU A 126 9.61 -8.32 -10.02
CA GLU A 126 9.94 -7.20 -10.90
C GLU A 126 10.49 -5.99 -10.13
N GLN A 127 9.91 -5.61 -8.99
CA GLN A 127 10.45 -4.50 -8.19
C GLN A 127 11.84 -4.84 -7.63
N GLU A 128 12.09 -6.09 -7.22
CA GLU A 128 13.42 -6.53 -6.79
C GLU A 128 14.42 -6.49 -7.95
N LYS A 129 14.02 -6.84 -9.19
CA LYS A 129 14.87 -6.66 -10.38
C LYS A 129 15.18 -5.19 -10.66
N ARG A 130 14.21 -4.28 -10.46
CA ARG A 130 14.43 -2.83 -10.58
C ARG A 130 15.46 -2.37 -9.54
N LEU A 131 15.34 -2.81 -8.29
CA LEU A 131 16.31 -2.51 -7.24
C LEU A 131 17.71 -3.07 -7.49
N LYS A 132 17.84 -4.19 -8.21
CA LYS A 132 19.17 -4.69 -8.63
C LYS A 132 19.84 -3.81 -9.68
N LYS A 133 19.05 -3.09 -10.49
CA LYS A 133 19.57 -2.15 -11.49
C LYS A 133 19.84 -0.78 -10.89
N ASP A 134 18.95 -0.31 -10.03
CA ASP A 134 19.09 0.91 -9.26
C ASP A 134 18.63 0.67 -7.81
N GLU A 135 19.59 0.54 -6.90
CA GLU A 135 19.33 0.27 -5.48
C GLU A 135 18.52 1.36 -4.77
N LYS A 136 18.46 2.55 -5.39
CA LYS A 136 17.76 3.74 -4.91
C LYS A 136 16.46 4.00 -5.69
N ASP A 137 16.01 3.05 -6.53
CA ASP A 137 14.74 3.19 -7.24
C ASP A 137 13.60 3.41 -6.24
N ARG A 138 13.16 4.66 -6.17
CA ARG A 138 12.21 5.13 -5.16
C ARG A 138 10.85 4.44 -5.29
N MET A 139 10.39 4.20 -6.52
CA MET A 139 9.11 3.55 -6.75
C MET A 139 9.15 2.10 -6.27
N ALA A 140 10.20 1.37 -6.64
CA ALA A 140 10.37 -0.03 -6.24
C ALA A 140 10.50 -0.16 -4.72
N LEU A 141 11.28 0.71 -4.06
CA LEU A 141 11.37 0.75 -2.60
C LEU A 141 10.00 0.99 -1.95
N TYR A 142 9.20 1.92 -2.47
CA TYR A 142 7.87 2.21 -1.95
C TYR A 142 6.90 1.04 -2.14
N ILE A 143 6.85 0.46 -3.35
CA ILE A 143 5.97 -0.67 -3.63
C ILE A 143 6.32 -1.84 -2.71
N LEU A 144 7.60 -2.19 -2.61
CA LEU A 144 8.05 -3.30 -1.75
C LEU A 144 7.77 -3.03 -0.27
N SER A 145 7.96 -1.80 0.23
CA SER A 145 7.63 -1.47 1.62
C SER A 145 6.13 -1.68 1.91
N GLU A 146 5.25 -1.25 1.01
CA GLU A 146 3.80 -1.39 1.19
C GLU A 146 3.32 -2.83 1.01
N VAL A 147 3.87 -3.55 0.03
CA VAL A 147 3.55 -4.96 -0.20
C VAL A 147 3.88 -5.79 1.03
N TYR A 148 5.10 -5.66 1.57
CA TYR A 148 5.50 -6.39 2.76
C TYR A 148 4.85 -5.88 4.04
N ALA A 149 4.35 -4.64 4.05
CA ALA A 149 3.61 -4.11 5.19
C ALA A 149 2.17 -4.63 5.28
N ARG A 150 1.52 -4.92 4.14
CA ARG A 150 0.05 -5.08 4.08
C ARG A 150 -0.43 -6.28 3.25
N ALA A 151 0.15 -6.51 2.07
CA ALA A 151 -0.36 -7.51 1.11
C ALA A 151 0.25 -8.90 1.30
N LYS A 152 1.56 -8.96 1.58
CA LYS A 152 2.29 -10.20 1.90
C LYS A 152 3.14 -9.95 3.15
N PRO A 153 2.55 -9.95 4.36
CA PRO A 153 3.21 -9.47 5.56
C PRO A 153 4.56 -10.14 5.85
N ASP A 154 5.63 -9.34 5.79
CA ASP A 154 6.97 -9.66 6.28
C ASP A 154 7.52 -8.41 6.98
N PRO A 155 7.35 -8.32 8.30
CA PRO A 155 7.71 -7.10 9.04
C PRO A 155 9.18 -6.71 8.87
N LYS A 156 10.09 -7.68 8.74
CA LYS A 156 11.53 -7.41 8.60
C LYS A 156 11.81 -6.74 7.25
N LYS A 157 11.27 -7.29 6.16
CA LYS A 157 11.39 -6.69 4.83
C LYS A 157 10.68 -5.34 4.75
N ALA A 158 9.50 -5.22 5.36
CA ALA A 158 8.77 -3.95 5.40
C ALA A 158 9.61 -2.83 6.04
N ILE A 159 10.24 -3.10 7.18
CA ILE A 159 11.16 -2.19 7.87
C ILE A 159 12.37 -1.86 7.00
N GLU A 160 13.01 -2.87 6.41
CA GLU A 160 14.18 -2.69 5.54
C GLU A 160 13.88 -1.71 4.40
N TYR A 161 12.83 -1.97 3.62
CA TYR A 161 12.48 -1.14 2.47
C TYR A 161 11.99 0.24 2.89
N THR A 162 11.24 0.36 4.00
CA THR A 162 10.82 1.66 4.55
C THR A 162 12.03 2.52 4.94
N ASN A 163 13.03 1.91 5.60
CA ASN A 163 14.25 2.62 5.99
C ASN A 163 15.09 3.02 4.79
N ARG A 164 15.19 2.17 3.77
CA ARG A 164 15.87 2.50 2.50
C ARG A 164 15.16 3.64 1.77
N LEU A 165 13.82 3.60 1.68
CA LEU A 165 13.03 4.66 1.07
C LEU A 165 13.23 6.00 1.80
N SER A 166 13.20 6.00 3.13
CA SER A 166 13.43 7.22 3.93
C SER A 166 14.80 7.87 3.65
N LYS A 167 15.85 7.05 3.46
CA LYS A 167 17.19 7.54 3.08
C LYS A 167 17.20 8.16 1.67
N VAL A 168 16.48 7.58 0.72
CA VAL A 168 16.35 8.13 -0.65
C VAL A 168 15.58 9.45 -0.64
N ASP A 169 14.51 9.54 0.15
CA ASP A 169 13.68 10.75 0.23
C ASP A 169 14.37 11.91 0.97
N GLY A 170 15.54 11.69 1.58
CA GLY A 170 16.30 12.74 2.26
C GLY A 170 15.53 13.43 3.38
N LYS A 171 14.53 12.74 3.99
CA LYS A 171 13.61 13.29 5.01
C LYS A 171 14.28 13.57 6.37
N GLY A 172 15.57 13.93 6.39
CA GLY A 172 16.30 14.25 7.62
C GLY A 172 15.62 15.36 8.43
N ASP A 173 15.08 16.38 7.74
CA ASP A 173 14.46 17.56 8.35
C ASP A 173 12.97 17.74 8.01
N ALA A 174 12.36 16.80 7.28
CA ALA A 174 10.93 16.88 6.96
C ALA A 174 10.09 16.68 8.24
N PRO A 175 8.94 17.38 8.37
CA PRO A 175 8.00 17.10 9.45
C PRO A 175 7.69 15.60 9.53
N VAL A 176 7.71 15.05 10.73
CA VAL A 176 7.44 13.63 10.96
C VAL A 176 6.00 13.34 10.56
N ASP A 177 5.83 12.52 9.52
CA ASP A 177 4.51 11.99 9.14
C ASP A 177 4.08 10.99 10.22
N VAL A 178 3.14 11.41 11.06
CA VAL A 178 2.64 10.65 12.21
C VAL A 178 2.05 9.31 11.76
N LEU A 179 1.30 9.29 10.65
CA LEU A 179 0.65 8.08 10.15
C LEU A 179 1.66 7.07 9.60
N GLN A 180 2.62 7.53 8.78
CA GLN A 180 3.69 6.67 8.26
C GLN A 180 4.56 6.12 9.39
N SER A 181 4.92 6.96 10.35
CA SER A 181 5.73 6.57 11.51
C SER A 181 4.99 5.58 12.41
N GLY A 182 3.69 5.77 12.64
CA GLY A 182 2.87 4.82 13.41
C GLY A 182 2.74 3.46 12.71
N ASN A 183 2.66 3.44 11.38
CA ASN A 183 2.70 2.20 10.62
C ASN A 183 4.07 1.50 10.72
N LEU A 184 5.18 2.25 10.65
CA LEU A 184 6.52 1.70 10.86
C LEU A 184 6.70 1.15 12.28
N ALA A 185 6.22 1.86 13.30
CA ALA A 185 6.22 1.38 14.69
C ALA A 185 5.43 0.08 14.84
N ARG A 186 4.28 -0.05 14.17
CA ARG A 186 3.54 -1.32 14.10
C ARG A 186 4.37 -2.44 13.47
N GLN A 187 5.14 -2.15 12.43
CA GLN A 187 6.04 -3.17 11.84
C GLN A 187 7.14 -3.58 12.82
N TYR A 188 7.74 -2.63 13.55
CA TYR A 188 8.69 -2.95 14.62
C TYR A 188 8.05 -3.86 15.68
N THR A 189 6.81 -3.59 16.12
CA THR A 189 6.07 -4.45 17.05
C THR A 189 5.89 -5.87 16.48
N SER A 190 5.47 -5.99 15.21
CA SER A 190 5.29 -7.28 14.54
C SER A 190 6.61 -8.04 14.35
N ALA A 191 7.71 -7.33 14.16
CA ALA A 191 9.07 -7.88 14.09
C ALA A 191 9.67 -8.23 15.48
N LYS A 192 8.92 -8.00 16.57
CA LYS A 192 9.37 -8.11 17.98
C LYS A 192 10.51 -7.14 18.34
N GLN A 193 10.72 -6.09 17.55
CA GLN A 193 11.61 -4.97 17.82
C GLN A 193 10.90 -3.95 18.71
N TYR A 194 10.55 -4.39 19.93
CA TYR A 194 9.66 -3.63 20.81
C TYR A 194 10.26 -2.31 21.29
N LYS A 195 11.60 -2.21 21.36
CA LYS A 195 12.26 -0.99 21.83
C LYS A 195 12.08 0.13 20.81
N GLU A 196 12.38 -0.19 19.54
CA GLU A 196 12.25 0.71 18.41
C GLU A 196 10.78 1.09 18.17
N ALA A 197 9.86 0.13 18.31
CA ALA A 197 8.43 0.40 18.26
C ALA A 197 8.01 1.41 19.33
N ALA A 198 8.39 1.15 20.59
CA ALA A 198 7.99 1.98 21.70
C ALA A 198 8.56 3.39 21.57
N GLU A 199 9.87 3.54 21.35
CA GLU A 199 10.51 4.86 21.17
C GLU A 199 9.89 5.65 20.02
N LEU A 200 9.55 4.99 18.91
CA LEU A 200 8.90 5.65 17.79
C LEU A 200 7.48 6.08 18.12
N TYR A 201 6.68 5.24 18.79
CA TYR A 201 5.35 5.62 19.27
C TYR A 201 5.40 6.79 20.25
N GLU A 202 6.34 6.79 21.22
CA GLU A 202 6.52 7.90 22.17
C GLU A 202 6.90 9.20 21.46
N LYS A 203 7.72 9.12 20.40
CA LYS A 203 8.13 10.27 19.59
C LYS A 203 6.95 10.90 18.83
N ILE A 204 6.02 10.09 18.31
CA ILE A 204 4.94 10.59 17.45
C ILE A 204 3.63 10.87 18.19
N ALA A 205 3.43 10.29 19.37
CA ALA A 205 2.24 10.53 20.19
C ALA A 205 1.96 12.02 20.46
N PRO A 206 2.95 12.88 20.80
CA PRO A 206 2.67 14.30 21.08
C PRO A 206 2.48 15.15 19.81
N LEU A 207 2.56 14.57 18.61
CA LEU A 207 2.47 15.30 17.35
C LEU A 207 1.05 15.33 16.76
N ASP A 208 0.13 14.52 17.31
CA ASP A 208 -1.27 14.45 16.88
C ASP A 208 -2.15 14.07 18.07
N ASP A 209 -2.86 15.05 18.63
CA ASP A 209 -3.72 14.87 19.80
C ASP A 209 -4.78 13.78 19.59
N LYS A 210 -5.29 13.63 18.35
CA LYS A 210 -6.31 12.62 18.03
C LYS A 210 -5.77 11.20 18.06
N LEU A 211 -4.46 11.03 17.90
CA LEU A 211 -3.79 9.72 17.92
C LEU A 211 -2.91 9.52 19.16
N ALA A 212 -2.72 10.55 19.98
CA ALA A 212 -1.85 10.53 21.16
C ALA A 212 -2.19 9.37 22.10
N ALA A 213 -3.46 9.22 22.49
CA ALA A 213 -3.90 8.15 23.37
C ALA A 213 -3.60 6.75 22.78
N TRP A 214 -3.84 6.57 21.49
CA TRP A 214 -3.54 5.31 20.81
C TRP A 214 -2.04 5.02 20.80
N HIS A 215 -1.22 5.98 20.40
CA HIS A 215 0.23 5.81 20.30
C HIS A 215 0.90 5.61 21.67
N TRP A 216 0.50 6.36 22.71
CA TRP A 216 0.99 6.12 24.07
C TRP A 216 0.61 4.72 24.58
N LYS A 217 -0.61 4.23 24.28
CA LYS A 217 -1.00 2.86 24.61
C LYS A 217 -0.14 1.81 23.90
N GLU A 218 0.15 1.98 22.60
CA GLU A 218 1.01 1.06 21.85
C GLU A 218 2.48 1.09 22.34
N ALA A 219 2.99 2.27 22.73
CA ALA A 219 4.28 2.40 23.40
C ALA A 219 4.31 1.64 24.72
N ALA A 220 3.26 1.81 25.55
CA ALA A 220 3.13 1.15 26.84
C ALA A 220 3.12 -0.38 26.71
N GLN A 221 2.36 -0.91 25.75
CA GLN A 221 2.34 -2.35 25.44
C GLN A 221 3.71 -2.86 24.96
N SER A 222 4.42 -2.07 24.16
CA SER A 222 5.74 -2.44 23.64
C SER A 222 6.80 -2.46 24.77
N TRP A 223 6.80 -1.46 25.66
CA TRP A 223 7.65 -1.49 26.87
C TRP A 223 7.33 -2.65 27.79
N LEU A 224 6.05 -2.98 27.95
CA LEU A 224 5.65 -4.11 28.78
C LEU A 224 6.18 -5.44 28.23
N LYS A 225 6.18 -5.63 26.90
CA LYS A 225 6.76 -6.82 26.25
C LYS A 225 8.28 -6.93 26.41
N LEU A 226 8.96 -5.82 26.67
CA LEU A 226 10.39 -5.80 27.04
C LEU A 226 10.63 -6.05 28.54
N GLY A 227 9.58 -6.11 29.36
CA GLY A 227 9.69 -6.19 30.80
C GLY A 227 10.00 -4.85 31.49
N ASP A 228 10.10 -3.73 30.75
CA ASP A 228 10.29 -2.40 31.33
C ASP A 228 8.96 -1.86 31.88
N LYS A 229 8.55 -2.39 33.03
CA LYS A 229 7.30 -2.00 33.70
C LYS A 229 7.25 -0.52 34.04
N LYS A 230 8.39 0.11 34.30
CA LYS A 230 8.47 1.55 34.65
C LYS A 230 8.10 2.41 33.46
N ARG A 231 8.71 2.17 32.28
CA ARG A 231 8.35 2.92 31.05
C ARG A 231 6.97 2.55 30.55
N ALA A 232 6.57 1.28 30.66
CA ALA A 232 5.22 0.84 30.33
C ALA A 232 4.17 1.63 31.12
N LEU A 233 4.36 1.73 32.44
CA LEU A 233 3.47 2.50 33.31
C LEU A 233 3.47 3.99 32.97
N ALA A 234 4.64 4.58 32.72
CA ALA A 234 4.74 5.99 32.34
C ALA A 234 3.99 6.30 31.03
N ALA A 235 4.15 5.46 30.01
CA ALA A 235 3.41 5.60 28.75
C ALA A 235 1.90 5.32 28.92
N ALA A 236 1.52 4.35 29.75
CA ALA A 236 0.11 4.08 30.07
C ALA A 236 -0.57 5.28 30.75
N LYS A 237 0.10 5.95 31.69
CA LYS A 237 -0.41 7.18 32.33
C LYS A 237 -0.59 8.31 31.32
N LYS A 238 0.38 8.55 30.43
CA LYS A 238 0.22 9.53 29.34
C LYS A 238 -0.95 9.20 28.41
N SER A 239 -1.16 7.92 28.11
CA SER A 239 -2.31 7.47 27.33
C SER A 239 -3.63 7.77 28.03
N HIS A 240 -3.72 7.48 29.34
CA HIS A 240 -4.89 7.76 30.17
C HIS A 240 -5.20 9.26 30.27
N GLU A 241 -4.17 10.11 30.33
CA GLU A 241 -4.28 11.56 30.42
C GLU A 241 -4.55 12.25 29.06
N SER A 242 -4.38 11.54 27.94
CA SER A 242 -4.63 12.06 26.60
C SER A 242 -6.13 12.15 26.29
N GLU A 243 -6.50 12.92 25.25
CA GLU A 243 -7.87 12.87 24.72
C GLU A 243 -8.24 11.42 24.37
N PRO A 244 -9.34 10.87 24.92
CA PRO A 244 -9.73 9.50 24.68
C PRO A 244 -9.88 9.17 23.19
N GLU A 245 -9.49 7.95 22.80
CA GLU A 245 -9.77 7.43 21.46
C GLU A 245 -11.28 7.46 21.18
N ALA A 246 -11.71 8.26 20.22
CA ALA A 246 -13.13 8.51 19.94
C ALA A 246 -13.48 8.35 18.45
N ARG A 247 -12.59 7.80 17.60
CA ARG A 247 -12.87 7.63 16.17
C ARG A 247 -14.04 6.69 15.90
N ASN A 248 -14.21 5.66 16.74
CA ASN A 248 -15.40 4.82 16.83
C ASN A 248 -15.34 3.92 18.07
N ASP A 249 -16.49 3.38 18.47
CA ASP A 249 -16.63 2.53 19.66
C ASP A 249 -15.72 1.30 19.65
N GLN A 250 -15.48 0.70 18.47
CA GLN A 250 -14.61 -0.47 18.35
C GLN A 250 -13.15 -0.13 18.68
N LEU A 251 -12.63 0.99 18.15
CA LEU A 251 -11.27 1.45 18.45
C LEU A 251 -11.16 1.90 19.90
N ALA A 252 -12.17 2.61 20.42
CA ALA A 252 -12.24 3.02 21.81
C ALA A 252 -12.24 1.81 22.76
N HIS A 253 -13.00 0.75 22.44
CA HIS A 253 -12.97 -0.53 23.15
C HIS A 253 -11.55 -1.11 23.20
N PHE A 254 -10.87 -1.23 22.06
CA PHE A 254 -9.52 -1.81 22.01
C PHE A 254 -8.47 -0.94 22.71
N TRP A 255 -8.63 0.38 22.68
CA TRP A 255 -7.78 1.30 23.43
C TRP A 255 -7.96 1.10 24.93
N HIS A 256 -9.21 1.17 25.43
CA HIS A 256 -9.51 0.96 26.85
C HIS A 256 -9.05 -0.40 27.33
N ARG A 257 -9.40 -1.48 26.63
CA ARG A 257 -8.98 -2.84 27.00
C ARG A 257 -7.46 -2.97 27.03
N GLY A 258 -6.78 -2.55 25.97
CA GLY A 258 -5.33 -2.68 25.87
C GLY A 258 -4.58 -1.82 26.89
N LEU A 259 -5.14 -0.66 27.28
CA LEU A 259 -4.59 0.17 28.35
C LEU A 259 -4.85 -0.44 29.73
N GLY A 260 -6.04 -0.99 29.97
CA GLY A 260 -6.37 -1.74 31.17
C GLY A 260 -5.42 -2.91 31.42
N ASP A 261 -5.11 -3.68 30.37
CA ASP A 261 -4.14 -4.79 30.44
C ASP A 261 -2.76 -4.32 30.90
N VAL A 262 -2.26 -3.19 30.38
CA VAL A 262 -0.96 -2.64 30.79
C VAL A 262 -0.99 -2.10 32.20
N LEU A 263 -2.03 -1.36 32.59
CA LEU A 263 -2.21 -0.84 33.94
C LEU A 263 -2.26 -1.98 34.97
N LEU A 264 -3.00 -3.06 34.66
CA LEU A 264 -3.08 -4.24 35.51
C LEU A 264 -1.70 -4.92 35.66
N ALA A 265 -0.97 -5.12 34.56
CA ALA A 265 0.33 -5.77 34.57
C ALA A 265 1.44 -4.95 35.25
N THR A 266 1.23 -3.63 35.36
CA THR A 266 2.14 -2.66 36.00
C THR A 266 1.73 -2.30 37.43
N GLY A 267 0.63 -2.87 37.95
CA GLY A 267 0.19 -2.74 39.33
C GLY A 267 -0.85 -1.64 39.60
N GLU A 268 -1.31 -0.92 38.59
CA GLU A 268 -2.35 0.10 38.68
C GLU A 268 -3.76 -0.51 38.52
N ALA A 269 -4.07 -1.53 39.33
CA ALA A 269 -5.29 -2.31 39.22
C ALA A 269 -6.58 -1.45 39.31
N LYS A 270 -6.59 -0.43 40.18
CA LYS A 270 -7.74 0.49 40.33
C LYS A 270 -8.03 1.28 39.05
N LEU A 271 -6.99 1.75 38.35
CA LEU A 271 -7.18 2.43 37.06
C LEU A 271 -7.61 1.44 35.97
N ALA A 272 -7.05 0.22 35.98
CA ALA A 272 -7.41 -0.82 35.03
C ALA A 272 -8.91 -1.16 35.06
N VAL A 273 -9.51 -1.23 36.26
CA VAL A 273 -10.96 -1.49 36.45
C VAL A 273 -11.81 -0.52 35.63
N GLY A 274 -11.58 0.80 35.75
CA GLY A 274 -12.35 1.80 35.01
C GLY A 274 -12.19 1.68 33.50
N HIS A 275 -10.99 1.33 33.02
CA HIS A 275 -10.78 1.07 31.60
C HIS A 275 -11.52 -0.18 31.12
N PHE A 276 -11.50 -1.29 31.87
CA PHE A 276 -12.22 -2.49 31.47
C PHE A 276 -13.75 -2.31 31.48
N GLU A 277 -14.28 -1.59 32.46
CA GLU A 277 -15.71 -1.23 32.50
C GLU A 277 -16.09 -0.45 31.25
N LYS A 278 -15.30 0.57 30.89
CA LYS A 278 -15.57 1.36 29.70
C LYS A 278 -15.45 0.55 28.41
N ALA A 279 -14.45 -0.34 28.33
CA ALA A 279 -14.32 -1.25 27.19
C ALA A 279 -15.57 -2.14 27.01
N ILE A 280 -16.17 -2.64 28.10
CA ILE A 280 -17.40 -3.46 28.03
C ILE A 280 -18.59 -2.65 27.52
N GLU A 281 -18.75 -1.40 27.95
CA GLU A 281 -19.82 -0.51 27.48
C GLU A 281 -19.78 -0.27 25.96
N LEU A 282 -18.56 -0.26 25.39
CA LEU A 282 -18.30 0.12 24.00
C LEU A 282 -18.39 -1.03 23.00
N THR A 283 -18.71 -2.26 23.43
CA THR A 283 -18.83 -3.39 22.51
C THR A 283 -20.03 -4.28 22.80
N LYS A 284 -20.65 -4.79 21.73
CA LYS A 284 -21.70 -5.81 21.79
C LYS A 284 -21.22 -7.19 21.35
N ILE A 285 -19.93 -7.32 21.00
CA ILE A 285 -19.35 -8.59 20.56
C ILE A 285 -19.14 -9.47 21.79
N GLU A 286 -19.93 -10.52 21.92
CA GLU A 286 -19.98 -11.39 23.11
C GLU A 286 -18.59 -11.89 23.54
N GLY A 287 -17.74 -12.29 22.59
CA GLY A 287 -16.38 -12.76 22.88
C GLY A 287 -15.49 -11.68 23.49
N TYR A 288 -15.64 -10.43 23.06
CA TYR A 288 -14.89 -9.31 23.64
C TYR A 288 -15.43 -8.92 25.01
N VAL A 289 -16.76 -8.92 25.19
CA VAL A 289 -17.37 -8.70 26.50
C VAL A 289 -16.90 -9.76 27.50
N LYS A 290 -16.95 -11.04 27.13
CA LYS A 290 -16.54 -12.16 27.99
C LYS A 290 -15.09 -12.03 28.43
N SER A 291 -14.15 -11.93 27.48
CA SER A 291 -12.72 -11.83 27.79
C SER A 291 -12.36 -10.56 28.56
N THR A 292 -13.05 -9.44 28.31
CA THR A 292 -12.84 -8.21 29.08
C THR A 292 -13.39 -8.31 30.50
N LYS A 293 -14.52 -9.01 30.71
CA LYS A 293 -15.05 -9.30 32.05
C LYS A 293 -14.11 -10.16 32.89
N GLU A 294 -13.45 -11.14 32.28
CA GLU A 294 -12.43 -11.97 32.96
C GLU A 294 -11.28 -11.07 33.47
N SER A 295 -10.79 -10.15 32.63
CA SER A 295 -9.74 -9.19 33.00
C SER A 295 -10.21 -8.19 34.06
N LEU A 296 -11.48 -7.75 33.99
CA LEU A 296 -12.10 -6.90 35.00
C LEU A 296 -12.18 -7.58 36.37
N THR A 297 -12.55 -8.86 36.42
CA THR A 297 -12.57 -9.62 37.68
C THR A 297 -11.18 -9.67 38.31
N GLU A 298 -10.15 -10.03 37.53
CA GLU A 298 -8.75 -10.04 38.02
C GLU A 298 -8.32 -8.64 38.52
N ALA A 299 -8.69 -7.59 37.79
CA ALA A 299 -8.38 -6.22 38.19
C ALA A 299 -9.06 -5.81 39.49
N ARG A 300 -10.33 -6.21 39.71
CA ARG A 300 -11.06 -5.94 40.97
C ARG A 300 -10.45 -6.68 42.14
N GLU A 301 -10.12 -7.96 41.99
CA GLU A 301 -9.42 -8.75 43.01
C GLU A 301 -8.09 -8.10 43.42
N LYS A 302 -7.27 -7.70 42.45
CA LYS A 302 -5.99 -7.00 42.70
C LYS A 302 -6.17 -5.59 43.27
N ALA A 303 -7.30 -4.95 43.01
CA ALA A 303 -7.64 -3.64 43.54
C ALA A 303 -8.27 -3.70 44.94
N GLY A 304 -8.70 -4.88 45.41
CA GLY A 304 -9.45 -5.07 46.64
C GLY A 304 -10.89 -4.56 46.56
N LEU A 305 -11.54 -4.72 45.40
CA LEU A 305 -12.91 -4.28 45.09
C LEU A 305 -13.86 -5.45 44.86
#